data_AF-A0A3C1GN56-F1
#
_entry.id   AF-A0A3C1GN56-F1
#
_cell.length_a   1.000
_cell.length_b   1.000
_cell.length_c   1.000
_cell.angle_alpha   90.00
_cell.angle_beta   90.00
_cell.angle_gamma   90.00
#
_symmetry.space_group_name_H-M   'P 1'
#
loop_
_entity.id
_entity.type
_entity.pdbx_description
1 polymer ?
#
loop_
_entity_poly.entity_id
_entity_poly.type
_entity_poly.pdbx_seq_one_letter_code
_entity_poly.pdbx_strand_id
1 'polypeptide(L)' 'MVRGVRFLVDDTGRRTAVQIDLKKQARLWEDFYDRALAEQRASEPREPLKTVKNRILGRRRRRG' A
#
# COMPACT_ATOMS: atom_id res chain seq x y z
N MET A 1 -15.19 16.00 -7.25
CA MET A 1 -14.51 15.02 -8.14
C MET A 1 -13.16 14.67 -7.56
N VAL A 2 -12.79 13.39 -7.51
CA VAL A 2 -11.43 12.98 -7.11
C VAL A 2 -10.46 13.40 -8.21
N ARG A 3 -9.45 14.22 -7.88
CA ARG A 3 -8.49 14.72 -8.86
C ARG A 3 -7.69 13.57 -9.46
N GLY A 4 -7.65 13.48 -10.79
CA GLY A 4 -6.91 12.41 -11.47
C GLY A 4 -7.68 11.09 -11.64
N VAL A 5 -8.99 11.07 -11.35
CA VAL A 5 -9.88 9.95 -11.69
C VAL A 5 -10.82 10.39 -12.80
N ARG A 6 -10.87 9.63 -13.89
CA ARG A 6 -11.79 9.84 -15.01
C ARG A 6 -12.58 8.55 -15.25
N PHE A 7 -13.85 8.69 -15.62
CA PHE A 7 -14.69 7.55 -15.96
C PHE A 7 -14.95 7.54 -17.45
N LEU A 8 -14.93 6.36 -18.05
CA LEU A 8 -15.54 6.13 -19.35
C LEU A 8 -17.02 5.84 -19.10
N VAL A 9 -17.86 6.51 -19.88
CA VAL A 9 -19.31 6.42 -19.80
C VAL A 9 -19.82 5.98 -21.15
N ASP A 10 -20.72 4.99 -21.18
CA ASP A 10 -21.38 4.56 -22.41
C ASP A 10 -22.48 5.54 -22.86
N ASP A 11 -23.11 5.24 -23.99
CA ASP A 11 -24.18 6.02 -24.61
C ASP A 11 -25.44 6.12 -23.73
N THR A 12 -25.66 5.15 -22.84
CA THR A 12 -26.76 5.17 -21.86
C THR A 12 -26.44 5.96 -20.59
N GLY A 13 -25.21 6.48 -20.45
CA GLY A 13 -24.77 7.21 -19.27
C GLY A 13 -24.19 6.31 -18.17
N ARG A 14 -23.98 5.01 -18.41
CA ARG A 14 -23.43 4.07 -17.42
C ARG A 14 -21.90 4.08 -17.46
N ARG A 15 -21.27 4.11 -16.28
CA ARG A 15 -19.80 4.07 -16.15
C ARG A 15 -19.30 2.64 -16.42
N THR A 16 -18.45 2.48 -17.41
CA THR A 16 -17.96 1.17 -17.87
C THR A 16 -16.50 0.92 -17.52
N ALA A 17 -15.70 1.98 -17.40
CA ALA A 17 -14.30 1.87 -16.99
C ALA A 17 -13.85 3.13 -16.23
N VAL A 18 -12.67 3.03 -15.61
CA VAL A 18 -12.03 4.13 -14.90
C VAL A 18 -10.57 4.25 -15.34
N GLN A 19 -10.13 5.47 -15.58
CA GLN A 19 -8.72 5.82 -15.76
C GLN A 19 -8.25 6.57 -14.51
N ILE A 20 -7.15 6.08 -13.92
CA ILE A 20 -6.56 6.63 -12.69
C ILE A 20 -5.15 7.13 -13.00
N ASP A 21 -4.89 8.40 -12.70
CA ASP A 21 -3.56 8.99 -12.74
C ASP A 21 -2.73 8.53 -11.53
N LEU A 22 -1.75 7.66 -11.79
CA LEU A 22 -0.91 7.05 -10.75
C LEU A 22 -0.12 8.09 -9.94
N LYS A 23 0.32 9.19 -10.57
CA LYS A 23 1.11 10.22 -9.87
C LYS A 23 0.24 11.01 -8.90
N LYS A 24 -1.00 11.32 -9.30
CA LYS A 24 -1.96 12.04 -8.44
C LYS A 24 -2.56 11.15 -7.36
N GLN A 25 -2.62 9.84 -7.61
CA GLN A 25 -3.19 8.85 -6.70
C GLN A 25 -2.13 7.89 -6.12
N ALA A 26 -0.89 8.35 -5.98
CA ALA A 26 0.23 7.52 -5.55
C ALA A 26 -0.04 6.78 -4.23
N ARG A 27 -0.70 7.43 -3.26
CA ARG A 27 -1.09 6.81 -1.99
C ARG A 27 -2.07 5.66 -2.15
N LEU A 28 -3.07 5.80 -3.03
CA LEU A 28 -4.01 4.72 -3.29
C LEU A 28 -3.30 3.50 -3.85
N TRP A 29 -2.33 3.72 -4.76
CA TRP A 29 -1.52 2.64 -5.31
C TRP A 29 -0.57 2.01 -4.30
N GLU A 30 0.00 2.80 -3.40
CA GLU A 30 0.79 2.31 -2.26
C GLU A 30 -0.04 1.37 -1.38
N ASP A 31 -1.26 1.77 -0.99
CA ASP A 31 -2.16 0.94 -0.18
C ASP A 31 -2.51 -0.40 -0.86
N PHE A 32 -2.80 -0.36 -2.17
CA PHE A 32 -3.06 -1.59 -2.94
C PHE A 32 -1.85 -2.51 -2.99
N TYR A 33 -0.67 -1.94 -3.25
CA TYR A 33 0.57 -2.70 -3.35
C TYR A 33 0.96 -3.32 -2.00
N ASP A 34 0.88 -2.55 -0.92
CA ASP A 34 1.18 -3.02 0.43
C ASP A 34 0.31 -4.20 0.83
N ARG A 35 -0.99 -4.17 0.49
CA ARG A 35 -1.90 -5.29 0.74
C ARG A 35 -1.50 -6.52 -0.09
N ALA A 36 -1.30 -6.36 -1.40
CA ALA A 36 -0.91 -7.47 -2.27
C ALA A 36 0.41 -8.11 -1.82
N LEU A 37 1.38 -7.29 -1.43
CA LEU A 37 2.67 -7.73 -0.91
C LEU A 37 2.52 -8.45 0.43
N ALA A 38 1.71 -7.93 1.35
CA ALA A 38 1.46 -8.57 2.64
C ALA A 38 0.79 -9.94 2.49
N GLU A 39 -0.15 -10.08 1.55
CA GLU A 39 -0.78 -11.36 1.22
C GLU A 39 0.22 -12.33 0.60
N GLN A 40 1.02 -11.88 -0.37
CA GLN A 40 2.06 -12.68 -1.00
C GLN A 40 3.07 -13.23 0.02
N ARG A 41 3.41 -12.42 1.04
CA ARG A 41 4.36 -12.76 2.10
C ARG A 41 3.72 -13.42 3.32
N ALA A 42 2.43 -13.76 3.27
CA ALA A 42 1.72 -14.25 4.44
C ALA A 42 2.32 -15.55 5.01
N SER A 43 2.92 -16.40 4.16
CA SER A 43 3.53 -17.67 4.54
C SER A 43 5.00 -17.57 4.98
N GLU A 44 5.62 -16.39 4.85
CA GLU A 44 7.02 -16.21 5.24
C GLU A 44 7.20 -16.40 6.76
N PRO A 45 8.36 -16.93 7.21
CA PRO A 45 8.66 -17.04 8.63
C PRO A 45 8.52 -15.70 9.36
N ARG A 46 7.84 -15.69 10.51
CA ARG A 46 7.56 -14.49 11.29
C ARG A 46 8.32 -14.52 12.61
N GLU A 47 8.64 -13.34 13.13
CA GLU A 47 9.16 -13.19 14.48
C GLU A 47 8.31 -12.23 15.33
N PRO A 48 8.22 -12.42 16.65
CA PRO A 48 7.44 -11.55 17.51
C PRO A 48 7.97 -10.11 17.51
N LEU A 49 7.05 -9.14 17.43
CA LEU A 49 7.39 -7.71 17.44
C LEU A 49 8.24 -7.30 18.65
N LYS A 50 8.03 -7.93 19.82
CA LYS A 50 8.83 -7.70 21.04
C LYS A 50 10.30 -8.04 20.83
N THR A 51 10.59 -9.18 20.17
CA THR A 51 11.95 -9.62 19.86
C THR A 51 12.66 -8.61 18.95
N VAL A 52 11.95 -8.13 17.91
CA VAL A 52 12.45 -7.11 16.99
C VAL A 52 12.74 -5.79 17.72
N LYS A 53 11.77 -5.30 18.52
CA LYS A 53 11.92 -4.05 19.29
C LYS A 53 13.13 -4.08 20.21
N ASN A 54 13.29 -5.18 20.97
CA ASN A 54 14.43 -5.35 21.87
C ASN A 54 15.76 -5.32 21.11
N ARG A 55 15.83 -5.98 19.94
CA ARG A 55 17.03 -6.01 19.09
C ARG A 55 17.40 -4.62 18.56
N ILE A 56 16.42 -3.86 18.07
CA ILE A 56 16.65 -2.53 17.48
C ILE A 56 17.01 -1.50 18.55
N LEU A 57 16.25 -1.45 19.65
CA LEU A 57 16.49 -0.48 20.74
C LEU A 57 17.79 -0.79 21.48
N GLY A 58 18.09 -2.08 21.71
CA GLY A 58 19.36 -2.51 22.30
C GLY A 58 20.57 -2.15 21.44
N ARG A 59 20.44 -2.15 20.10
CA ARG A 59 21.50 -1.69 19.18
C ARG A 59 21.72 -0.18 19.25
N ARG A 60 20.67 0.63 19.38
CA ARG A 60 20.80 2.10 19.54
C ARG A 60 21.59 2.46 20.80
N ARG A 61 21.34 1.79 21.92
CA ARG A 61 22.00 2.06 23.21
C ARG A 61 23.50 1.71 23.23
N ARG A 62 23.99 0.91 22.28
CA ARG A 62 25.42 0.57 22.14
C ARG A 62 26.19 1.52 21.22
N ARG A 63 25.51 2.43 20.54
CA ARG A 63 26.09 3.36 19.55
C ARG A 63 26.10 4.83 20.01
N GLY A 64 25.55 5.11 21.19
CA GLY A 64 25.65 6.40 21.88
C GLY A 64 26.38 6.18 23.19
#